data_AF-A0A7C3WS65-F1
#
_entry.id   AF-A0A7C3WS65-F1
#
_cell.length_a   1.000
_cell.length_b   1.000
_cell.length_c   1.000
_cell.angle_alpha   90.00
_cell.angle_beta   90.00
_cell.angle_gamma   90.00
#
_symmetry.space_group_name_H-M   'P 1'
#
loop_
_entity.id
_entity.type
_entity.pdbx_description
1 polymer ?
#
loop_
_entity_poly.entity_id
_entity_poly.type
_entity_poly.pdbx_seq_one_letter_code
_entity_poly.pdbx_strand_id
1 'polypeptide(L)'
;MVFWSLGNLNELRQFEDFRRSKQPVEEAYLKLRIDLRDAEAAMRADPENVAWQNRVKELKKQLQELEQKEPWLVSEVPVELALWGATGGLL
;
A
#
# COMPACT_ATOMS: atom_id res chain seq x y z
N MET A 1 12.10 37.77 10.88
CA MET A 1 13.07 36.92 10.16
C MET A 1 12.42 35.55 9.98
N VAL A 2 11.90 35.24 8.78
CA VAL A 2 10.89 34.18 8.49
C VAL A 2 11.53 32.88 7.95
N PHE A 3 12.85 32.75 8.06
CA PHE A 3 13.60 31.72 7.33
C PHE A 3 13.38 30.28 7.86
N TRP A 4 13.03 30.13 9.14
CA TRP A 4 12.75 28.82 9.75
C TRP A 4 11.34 28.27 9.46
N SER A 5 10.37 29.13 9.14
CA SER A 5 8.98 28.70 8.90
C SER A 5 8.76 28.16 7.48
N LEU A 6 9.58 28.56 6.51
CA LEU A 6 9.44 28.18 5.11
C LEU A 6 9.98 26.77 4.81
N GLY A 7 11.02 26.33 5.52
CA GLY A 7 11.55 24.96 5.40
C GLY A 7 10.49 23.92 5.79
N ASN A 8 9.84 24.15 6.95
CA ASN A 8 8.79 23.28 7.47
C ASN A 8 7.53 23.24 6.57
N LEU A 9 7.13 24.39 5.99
CA LEU A 9 5.99 24.44 5.05
C LEU A 9 6.27 23.74 3.72
N ASN A 10 7.50 23.79 3.22
CA ASN A 10 7.88 23.10 1.98
C ASN A 10 7.96 21.58 2.20
N GLU A 11 8.47 21.14 3.35
CA GLU A 11 8.50 19.73 3.76
C GLU A 11 7.09 19.16 3.95
N LEU A 12 6.19 19.90 4.60
CA LEU A 12 4.78 19.51 4.73
C LEU A 12 4.05 19.41 3.38
N ARG A 13 4.33 20.34 2.45
CA ARG A 13 3.73 20.29 1.11
C ARG A 13 4.24 19.09 0.31
N GLN A 14 5.53 18.80 0.37
CA GLN A 14 6.12 17.61 -0.26
C GLN A 14 5.55 16.32 0.33
N PHE A 15 5.30 16.31 1.64
CA PHE A 15 4.64 15.20 2.32
C PHE A 15 3.20 14.99 1.87
N GLU A 16 2.41 16.07 1.79
CA GLU A 16 1.02 16.00 1.30
C GLU A 16 0.95 15.55 -0.15
N ASP A 17 1.82 16.07 -1.02
CA ASP A 17 1.89 15.68 -2.43
C ASP A 17 2.29 14.21 -2.59
N PHE A 18 3.28 13.75 -1.80
CA PHE A 18 3.65 12.35 -1.78
C PHE A 18 2.50 11.46 -1.29
N ARG A 19 1.87 11.80 -0.17
CA ARG A 19 0.73 11.04 0.36
C ARG A 19 -0.42 10.98 -0.65
N ARG A 20 -0.72 12.09 -1.32
CA ARG A 20 -1.74 12.14 -2.37
C ARG A 20 -1.38 11.27 -3.58
N SER A 21 -0.09 11.13 -3.89
CA SER A 21 0.39 10.26 -4.96
C SER A 21 0.35 8.76 -4.60
N LYS A 22 0.55 8.43 -3.32
CA LYS A 22 0.65 7.04 -2.83
C LYS A 22 -0.68 6.48 -2.33
N GLN A 23 -1.58 7.32 -1.83
CA GLN A 23 -2.90 6.93 -1.36
C GLN A 23 -3.69 6.09 -2.38
N PRO A 24 -3.73 6.40 -3.69
CA PRO A 24 -4.43 5.55 -4.66
C PRO A 24 -3.84 4.14 -4.78
N VAL A 25 -2.52 4.02 -4.59
CA VAL A 25 -1.80 2.74 -4.63
C VAL A 25 -2.11 1.90 -3.40
N GLU A 26 -2.16 2.53 -2.22
CA GLU A 26 -2.57 1.87 -0.97
C GLU A 26 -4.03 1.40 -1.03
N GLU A 27 -4.93 2.24 -1.50
CA GLU A 27 -6.34 1.90 -1.68
C GLU A 27 -6.51 0.72 -2.65
N ALA A 28 -5.77 0.73 -3.76
CA ALA A 28 -5.77 -0.38 -4.71
C ALA A 28 -5.22 -1.67 -4.07
N TYR A 29 -4.14 -1.58 -3.29
CA TYR A 29 -3.56 -2.72 -2.58
C TYR A 29 -4.53 -3.33 -1.56
N LEU A 30 -5.15 -2.50 -0.71
CA LEU A 30 -6.14 -2.94 0.27
C LEU A 30 -7.35 -3.58 -0.38
N LYS A 31 -7.88 -2.95 -1.44
CA LYS A 31 -8.98 -3.49 -2.21
C LYS A 31 -8.65 -4.87 -2.79
N LEU A 32 -7.46 -5.02 -3.37
CA LEU A 32 -7.01 -6.28 -3.94
C LEU A 32 -6.91 -7.40 -2.89
N ARG A 33 -6.47 -7.07 -1.66
CA ARG A 33 -6.44 -8.03 -0.54
C ARG A 33 -7.84 -8.45 -0.08
N ILE A 34 -8.79 -7.51 -0.07
CA ILE A 34 -10.20 -7.81 0.26
C ILE A 34 -10.78 -8.74 -0.82
N ASP A 35 -10.64 -8.37 -2.10
CA ASP A 35 -11.11 -9.16 -3.23
C ASP A 35 -10.52 -10.59 -3.21
N LEU A 36 -9.23 -10.72 -2.88
CA LEU A 36 -8.57 -12.01 -2.75
C LEU A 36 -9.16 -12.83 -1.59
N ARG A 37 -9.33 -12.22 -0.41
CA ARG A 37 -9.92 -12.91 0.75
C ARG A 37 -11.31 -13.43 0.43
N ASP A 38 -12.13 -12.61 -0.22
CA ASP A 38 -13.52 -12.95 -0.54
C ASP A 38 -13.57 -14.03 -1.64
N ALA A 39 -12.71 -13.95 -2.65
CA ALA A 39 -12.57 -15.00 -3.67
C ALA A 39 -12.06 -16.32 -3.09
N GLU A 40 -11.13 -16.30 -2.14
CA GLU A 40 -10.69 -17.50 -1.42
C GLU A 40 -11.80 -18.09 -0.54
N ALA A 41 -12.62 -17.25 0.10
CA ALA A 41 -13.78 -17.72 0.85
C ALA A 41 -14.81 -18.40 -0.08
N ALA A 42 -15.09 -17.81 -1.24
CA ALA A 42 -15.96 -18.41 -2.26
C ALA A 42 -15.39 -19.72 -2.80
N MET A 43 -14.08 -19.79 -3.06
CA MET A 43 -13.40 -21.03 -3.48
C MET A 43 -13.45 -22.11 -2.40
N ARG A 44 -13.36 -21.76 -1.11
CA ARG A 44 -13.53 -22.75 -0.02
C ARG A 44 -14.96 -23.28 0.05
N ALA A 45 -15.95 -22.44 -0.26
CA ALA A 45 -17.35 -22.83 -0.29
C ALA A 45 -17.70 -23.72 -1.50
N ASP A 46 -17.05 -23.52 -2.64
CA ASP A 46 -17.22 -24.31 -3.86
C ASP A 46 -15.85 -24.62 -4.53
N PRO A 47 -15.15 -25.67 -4.04
CA PRO A 47 -13.77 -25.96 -4.45
C PRO A 47 -13.61 -26.43 -5.90
N GLU A 48 -14.66 -27.02 -6.49
CA GLU A 48 -14.61 -27.53 -7.88
C GLU A 48 -14.87 -26.42 -8.91
N ASN A 49 -15.24 -25.23 -8.46
CA ASN A 49 -15.51 -24.10 -9.32
C ASN A 49 -14.23 -23.52 -9.92
N VAL A 50 -13.97 -23.91 -11.17
CA VAL A 50 -12.81 -23.46 -11.94
C VAL A 50 -12.76 -21.93 -12.06
N ALA A 51 -13.90 -21.24 -12.06
CA ALA A 51 -13.93 -19.78 -12.12
C ALA A 51 -13.33 -19.15 -10.85
N TRP A 52 -13.66 -19.67 -9.66
CA TRP A 52 -13.08 -19.20 -8.40
C TRP A 52 -11.59 -19.51 -8.30
N GLN A 53 -11.17 -20.70 -8.72
CA GLN A 53 -9.76 -21.07 -8.77
C GLN A 53 -8.94 -20.12 -9.67
N ASN A 54 -9.44 -19.83 -10.87
CA ASN A 54 -8.80 -18.90 -11.80
C ASN A 54 -8.79 -17.47 -11.24
N ARG A 55 -9.88 -17.03 -10.62
CA ARG A 55 -9.97 -15.70 -10.01
C ARG A 55 -8.97 -15.52 -8.88
N VAL A 56 -8.84 -16.50 -7.97
CA VAL A 56 -7.86 -16.48 -6.88
C VAL A 56 -6.43 -16.45 -7.45
N LYS A 57 -6.14 -17.26 -8.46
CA LYS A 57 -4.81 -17.29 -9.11
C LYS A 57 -4.44 -15.94 -9.73
N GLU A 58 -5.38 -15.31 -10.44
CA GLU A 58 -5.17 -14.00 -11.04
C GLU A 58 -4.97 -12.91 -9.98
N LEU A 59 -5.81 -12.88 -8.94
CA LEU A 59 -5.68 -11.92 -7.85
C LEU A 59 -4.34 -12.06 -7.10
N LYS A 60 -3.86 -13.28 -6.88
CA LYS A 60 -2.53 -13.53 -6.30
C LYS A 60 -1.41 -12.99 -7.18
N LYS A 61 -1.50 -13.19 -8.50
CA LYS A 61 -0.52 -12.66 -9.45
C LYS A 61 -0.49 -11.13 -9.42
N GLN A 62 -1.66 -10.50 -9.46
CA GLN A 62 -1.79 -9.04 -9.39
C GLN A 62 -1.22 -8.47 -8.08
N LEU A 63 -1.47 -9.17 -6.96
CA LEU A 63 -0.95 -8.75 -5.66
C LEU A 63 0.58 -8.83 -5.65
N GLN A 64 1.14 -9.95 -6.12
CA GLN A 64 2.58 -10.13 -6.20
C GLN A 64 3.26 -9.11 -7.14
N GLU A 65 2.65 -8.81 -8.29
CA GLU A 65 3.16 -7.78 -9.20
C GLU A 65 3.15 -6.38 -8.57
N LEU A 66 2.13 -6.07 -7.78
CA LEU A 66 2.02 -4.79 -7.07
C LEU A 66 3.05 -4.70 -5.94
N GLU A 67 3.24 -5.77 -5.17
CA GLU A 67 4.25 -5.85 -4.10
C GLU A 67 5.69 -5.79 -4.65
N GLN A 68 5.94 -6.34 -5.85
CA GLN A 68 7.24 -6.20 -6.52
C GLN A 68 7.52 -4.77 -7.00
N LYS A 69 6.49 -4.07 -7.51
CA LYS A 69 6.63 -2.68 -7.97
C LYS A 69 6.76 -1.70 -6.81
N GLU A 70 6.07 -1.96 -5.71
CA GLU A 70 5.97 -1.06 -4.57
C GLU A 70 6.24 -1.84 -3.27
N PRO A 71 7.52 -2.22 -2.98
CA PRO A 71 7.86 -3.09 -1.84
C PRO A 71 7.47 -2.53 -0.47
N TRP A 72 7.32 -1.21 -0.37
CA TRP A 72 6.88 -0.53 0.85
C TRP A 72 5.44 -0.88 1.26
N LEU A 73 4.62 -1.44 0.35
CA LEU A 73 3.26 -1.91 0.69
C LEU A 73 3.25 -3.12 1.64
N VAL A 74 4.33 -3.90 1.63
CA VAL A 74 4.50 -5.09 2.49
C VAL A 74 5.27 -4.75 3.77
N SER A 75 5.79 -3.52 3.88
CA SER A 75 6.47 -3.03 5.08
C SER A 75 5.48 -2.91 6.23
N GLU A 76 5.84 -3.43 7.41
CA GLU A 76 5.10 -3.18 8.65
C GLU A 76 5.18 -1.71 9.10
N VAL A 77 6.13 -0.96 8.52
CA VAL A 77 6.32 0.47 8.78
C VAL A 77 5.68 1.26 7.64
N PRO A 78 4.71 2.14 7.93
CA PRO A 78 4.19 3.11 6.97
C PRO A 78 5.32 3.83 6.26
N VAL A 79 5.25 3.93 4.94
CA VAL A 79 6.31 4.53 4.10
C VAL A 79 6.62 5.96 4.54
N GLU A 80 5.64 6.65 5.10
CA GLU A 80 5.75 7.97 5.70
C GLU A 80 6.70 8.01 6.91
N LEU A 81 6.64 6.99 7.76
CA LEU A 81 7.52 6.86 8.92
C LEU A 81 8.93 6.44 8.49
N ALA A 82 9.06 5.63 7.44
CA ALA A 82 10.36 5.26 6.89
C ALA A 82 11.08 6.45 6.23
N LEU A 83 10.35 7.36 5.56
CA LEU A 83 10.92 8.50 4.84
C LEU A 83 11.08 9.76 5.70
N TRP A 84 10.14 10.04 6.60
CA TRP A 84 10.12 11.28 7.39
C TRP A 84 10.18 11.07 8.91
N GLY A 85 10.02 9.82 9.40
CA GLY A 85 10.13 9.49 10.83
C GLY A 85 11.55 9.58 11.39
N ALA A 86 12.58 9.61 10.53
CA ALA A 86 14.00 9.70 10.92
C ALA A 86 14.42 11.05 11.55
N THR A 87 13.48 11.95 11.87
CA THR A 87 13.77 13.24 12.52
C THR A 87 13.45 13.29 14.02
N GLY A 88 12.99 12.19 14.62
CA GLY A 88 12.83 12.05 16.07
C GLY A 88 13.62 10.84 16.58
N GLY A 89 14.85 11.06 17.03
CA GLY A 89 15.79 9.99 17.39
C GLY A 89 15.22 8.93 18.34
N LEU A 90 15.53 7.67 18.03
CA LEU A 90 15.93 6.60 18.96
C LEU A 90 16.16 5.32 18.14
N LEU A 91 17.44 5.03 17.92
CA LEU A 91 18.16 3.74 17.87
C LEU A 91 19.22 3.73 16.77
#